data_AF-A0A1V1HYQ3-F1
#
_entry.id   AF-A0A1V1HYQ3-F1
#
_cell.length_a   1.000
_cell.length_b   1.000
_cell.length_c   1.000
_cell.angle_alpha   90.00
_cell.angle_beta   90.00
_cell.angle_gamma   90.00
#
_symmetry.space_group_name_H-M   'P 1'
#
loop_
_entity.id
_entity.type
_entity.pdbx_description
1 polymer ?
#
loop_
_entity_poly.entity_id
_entity_poly.type
_entity_poly.pdbx_seq_one_letter_code
_entity_poly.pdbx_strand_id
1 'polypeptide(L)' 'MYEVEMKYADLFNLDTLNFTCENFDINDKGYKFENITMNNFILNDLEVNNEDIALIKIK' A
#
# COMPACT_ATOMS: atom_id res chain seq x y z
N MET A 1 10.85 -7.84 5.51
CA MET A 1 9.49 -7.33 5.71
C MET A 1 9.57 -5.82 5.77
N TYR A 2 8.82 -5.14 4.92
CA TYR A 2 8.80 -3.70 4.78
C TYR A 2 7.53 -3.14 5.41
N GLU A 3 7.63 -1.99 6.07
CA GLU A 3 6.46 -1.27 6.57
C GLU A 3 5.97 -0.29 5.50
N VAL A 4 4.68 -0.31 5.22
CA VAL A 4 4.04 0.55 4.22
C VAL A 4 2.99 1.42 4.90
N GLU A 5 3.15 2.74 4.77
CA GLU A 5 2.14 3.74 5.11
C GLU A 5 1.62 4.33 3.79
N MET A 6 0.34 4.12 3.51
CA MET A 6 -0.31 4.51 2.25
C MET A 6 -1.50 5.42 2.53
N LYS A 7 -1.64 6.47 1.72
CA LYS A 7 -2.77 7.39 1.75
C LYS A 7 -3.39 7.54 0.37
N TYR A 8 -4.69 7.32 0.28
CA TYR A 8 -5.44 7.49 -0.96
C TYR A 8 -5.64 8.98 -1.30
N ALA A 9 -5.74 9.28 -2.60
CA ALA A 9 -5.95 10.62 -3.13
C ALA A 9 -7.38 11.15 -2.93
N ASP A 10 -8.33 10.26 -2.63
CA ASP A 10 -9.72 10.66 -2.42
C ASP A 10 -9.87 11.59 -1.20
N LEU A 11 -10.52 12.73 -1.43
CA LEU A 11 -10.61 13.89 -0.53
C LEU A 11 -11.42 13.62 0.75
N PHE A 12 -12.14 12.50 0.80
CA PHE A 12 -13.10 12.21 1.86
C PHE A 12 -12.59 11.23 2.93
N ASN A 13 -11.51 10.49 2.68
CA ASN A 13 -10.94 9.54 3.64
C ASN A 13 -9.49 9.92 3.99
N LEU A 14 -9.33 10.52 5.17
CA LEU A 14 -8.03 10.98 5.70
C LEU A 14 -7.17 9.85 6.28
N ASP A 15 -7.72 8.63 6.39
CA ASP A 15 -7.06 7.55 7.11
C ASP A 15 -5.89 6.97 6.32
N THR A 16 -4.74 6.94 6.99
CA THR A 16 -3.55 6.27 6.50
C THR A 16 -3.74 4.76 6.67
N LEU A 17 -3.63 4.02 5.57
CA LEU A 17 -3.56 2.58 5.56
C LEU A 17 -2.14 2.15 5.95
N ASN A 18 -2.02 1.32 6.98
CA ASN A 18 -0.74 0.79 7.45
C ASN A 18 -0.74 -0.73 7.34
N PHE A 19 0.30 -1.28 6.72
CA PHE A 19 0.49 -2.73 6.59
C PHE A 19 1.97 -3.05 6.44
N THR A 20 2.33 -4.34 6.57
CA THR A 20 3.66 -4.83 6.21
C THR A 20 3.59 -5.73 4.99
N CYS A 21 4.64 -5.79 4.18
CA CYS A 21 4.73 -6.72 3.05
C CYS A 21 6.12 -7.38 2.98
N GLU A 22 6.25 -8.48 2.26
CA GLU A 22 7.56 -9.10 2.03
C GLU A 22 8.23 -8.59 0.76
N ASN A 23 7.45 -8.39 -0.31
CA ASN A 23 7.92 -7.83 -1.57
C ASN A 23 7.03 -6.67 -2.01
N PHE A 24 7.61 -5.79 -2.83
CA PHE A 24 6.88 -4.74 -3.52
C PHE A 24 7.50 -4.48 -4.90
N ASP A 25 6.66 -4.06 -5.85
CA ASP A 25 7.05 -3.55 -7.16
C ASP A 25 6.34 -2.20 -7.40
N ILE A 26 7.11 -1.20 -7.80
CA ILE A 26 6.62 0.17 -7.99
C ILE A 26 7.06 0.64 -9.35
N ASN A 27 6.08 0.99 -10.19
CA ASN A 27 6.31 1.44 -11.55
C ASN A 27 5.34 2.57 -11.93
N ASP A 28 5.47 3.08 -13.16
CA ASP A 28 4.66 4.21 -13.65
C ASP A 28 3.15 3.94 -13.68
N LYS A 29 2.71 2.67 -13.56
CA LYS A 29 1.29 2.30 -13.53
C LYS A 29 0.73 2.21 -12.10
N GLY A 30 1.58 2.02 -11.09
CA GLY A 30 1.12 1.87 -9.72
C GLY A 30 2.05 1.09 -8.81
N TYR A 31 1.45 0.56 -7.75
CA TYR A 31 2.12 -0.10 -6.64
C TYR A 31 1.57 -1.50 -6.47
N LYS A 32 2.45 -2.50 -6.43
CA LYS A 32 2.13 -3.89 -6.10
C LYS A 32 2.85 -4.28 -4.82
N PHE A 33 2.14 -4.89 -3.88
CA PHE A 33 2.69 -5.45 -2.65
C PHE A 33 2.32 -6.93 -2.57
N GLU A 34 3.21 -7.76 -2.05
CA GLU A 34 2.99 -9.20 -1.92
C GLU A 34 3.28 -9.69 -0.50
N ASN A 35 2.58 -10.76 -0.10
CA ASN A 35 2.60 -11.34 1.25
C ASN A 35 2.40 -10.28 2.32
N ILE A 36 1.25 -9.60 2.23
CA ILE A 36 0.91 -8.48 3.08
C ILE A 36 0.32 -8.97 4.39
N THR A 37 0.80 -8.42 5.50
CA THR A 37 0.16 -8.60 6.80
C THR A 37 -0.46 -7.27 7.24
N MET A 38 -1.75 -7.30 7.53
CA MET A 38 -2.50 -6.13 7.96
C MET A 38 -3.42 -6.53 9.12
N ASN A 39 -3.10 -6.06 10.33
CA ASN A 39 -3.76 -6.47 11.56
C ASN A 39 -3.76 -8.01 11.71
N ASN A 40 -4.95 -8.64 11.71
CA ASN A 40 -5.12 -10.09 11.80
C ASN A 40 -5.32 -10.78 10.44
N PHE A 41 -5.08 -10.06 9.34
CA PHE A 41 -5.26 -10.58 7.99
C PHE A 41 -3.92 -10.76 7.29
N ILE A 42 -3.84 -11.82 6.50
CA ILE A 42 -2.78 -12.06 5.53
C ILE A 42 -3.42 -11.98 4.14
N LEU A 43 -2.86 -11.12 3.30
CA LEU A 43 -3.28 -10.92 1.91
C LEU A 43 -2.13 -11.38 1.01
N ASN A 44 -2.46 -12.09 -0.07
CA ASN A 44 -1.44 -12.55 -1.01
C ASN A 44 -0.82 -11.37 -1.76
N ASP A 45 -1.66 -10.45 -2.24
CA ASP A 45 -1.23 -9.26 -2.94
C ASP A 45 -2.22 -8.09 -2.80
N LEU A 46 -1.71 -6.88 -3.09
CA LEU A 46 -2.47 -5.64 -3.22
C LEU A 46 -1.87 -4.86 -4.38
N GLU A 47 -2.71 -4.51 -5.36
CA GLU A 47 -2.34 -3.65 -6.48
C GLU A 47 -3.16 -2.35 -6.41
N VAL A 48 -2.49 -1.21 -6.50
CA VAL A 48 -3.12 0.12 -6.46
C VAL A 48 -2.56 1.00 -7.57
N ASN A 49 -3.42 1.71 -8.30
CA ASN A 49 -2.97 2.65 -9.34
C ASN A 49 -2.33 3.88 -8.71
N ASN A 50 -1.39 4.50 -9.42
CA ASN A 50 -0.74 5.72 -8.93
C ASN A 50 -1.69 6.93 -8.84
N GLU A 51 -2.70 7.02 -9.71
CA GLU A 51 -3.71 8.09 -9.71
C GLU A 51 -4.54 8.11 -8.42
N ASP A 52 -4.65 6.96 -7.76
CA ASP A 52 -5.46 6.76 -6.55
C ASP A 52 -4.66 7.05 -5.26
N ILE A 53 -3.35 7.31 -5.34
CA ILE A 53 -2.46 7.47 -4.17
C ILE A 53 -1.99 8.92 -4.03
N ALA A 54 -2.26 9.53 -2.86
CA ALA A 54 -1.70 10.84 -2.51
C ALA A 54 -0.29 10.74 -1.93
N LEU A 55 -0.03 9.71 -1.11
CA LEU A 55 1.26 9.53 -0.45
C LEU A 55 1.52 8.06 -0.18
N ILE A 56 2.77 7.67 -0.38
CA ILE A 56 3.28 6.39 0.05
C ILE A 56 4.63 6.56 0.74
N LYS A 57 4.83 5.83 1.83
CA LYS A 57 6.11 5.73 2.52
C LYS A 57 6.40 4.26 2.82
N ILE A 58 7.61 3.83 2.46
CA ILE A 58 8.09 2.48 2.70
C ILE A 58 9.34 2.57 3.57
N LYS A 59 9.43 1.75 4.63
CA LYS A 59 10.57 1.68 5.56
C LYS A 59 11.18 0.28 5.58
#